data_AF-J9EY76-F1
#
_entry.id   AF-J9EY76-F1
#
_cell.length_a   1.000
_cell.length_b   1.000
_cell.length_c   1.000
_cell.angle_alpha   90.00
_cell.angle_beta   90.00
_cell.angle_gamma   90.00
#
_symmetry.space_group_name_H-M   'P 1'
#
loop_
_entity.id
_entity.type
_entity.pdbx_description
1 polymer ?
#
loop_
_entity_poly.entity_id
_entity_poly.type
_entity_poly.pdbx_seq_one_letter_code
_entity_poly.pdbx_strand_id
1 'polypeptide(L)'
;MGKNSSPLILMEGTLEKLKEREFPWIFSGKKFSTAWVLRYYVLRNADIPGQESFLLDQHEDSMPFSKVRKTLDLQRVLQVDTNISLRVGNQNWILAVHYKAKHGEKLKVLYLAAHSETHNLGDEYVDHEIKLCL
;
A
#
# COMPACT_ATOMS: atom_id res chain seq x y z
N MET A 1 6.74 34.61 2.95
CA MET A 1 5.73 33.76 3.61
C MET A 1 5.66 32.45 2.85
N GLY A 2 6.34 31.42 3.33
CA GLY A 2 6.24 30.08 2.74
C GLY A 2 4.84 29.54 3.01
N LYS A 3 4.08 29.25 1.96
CA LYS A 3 2.84 28.49 2.11
C LYS A 3 3.28 27.08 2.50
N ASN A 4 3.05 26.70 3.74
CA ASN A 4 3.12 25.30 4.15
C ASN A 4 1.99 24.58 3.40
N SER A 5 2.28 24.08 2.20
CA SER A 5 1.39 23.17 1.49
C SER A 5 1.35 21.89 2.30
N SER A 6 0.28 21.69 3.06
CA SER A 6 -0.04 20.36 3.58
C SER A 6 0.01 19.38 2.40
N PRO A 7 0.68 18.23 2.53
CA PRO A 7 0.78 17.29 1.44
C PRO A 7 -0.62 16.90 0.98
N LEU A 8 -0.90 17.06 -0.30
CA LEU A 8 -2.21 16.74 -0.87
C LEU A 8 -2.46 15.23 -0.76
N ILE A 9 -3.37 14.84 0.13
CA ILE A 9 -3.84 13.46 0.27
C ILE A 9 -4.81 13.18 -0.88
N LEU A 10 -4.57 12.10 -1.62
CA LEU A 10 -5.42 11.67 -2.73
C LEU A 10 -6.46 10.65 -2.29
N MET A 11 -6.01 9.65 -1.53
CA MET A 11 -6.86 8.60 -0.99
C MET A 11 -6.24 8.04 0.28
N GLU A 12 -7.10 7.57 1.17
CA GLU A 12 -6.68 6.93 2.41
C GLU A 12 -7.70 5.87 2.83
N GLY A 13 -7.25 4.89 3.59
CA GLY A 13 -8.12 3.82 4.03
C GLY A 13 -7.41 2.66 4.70
N THR A 14 -8.20 1.78 5.31
CA THR A 14 -7.68 0.57 5.94
C THR A 14 -7.71 -0.58 4.95
N LEU A 15 -6.56 -1.21 4.75
CA LEU A 15 -6.40 -2.40 3.92
C LEU A 15 -5.79 -3.54 4.73
N GLU A 16 -6.14 -4.77 4.37
CA GLU A 16 -5.43 -5.94 4.87
C GLU A 16 -4.12 -6.10 4.12
N LYS A 17 -3.03 -6.29 4.85
CA LYS A 17 -1.69 -6.49 4.30
C LYS A 17 -1.20 -7.89 4.60
N LEU A 18 -0.69 -8.60 3.58
CA LEU A 18 0.01 -9.86 3.83
C LEU A 18 1.34 -9.59 4.52
N LYS A 19 1.51 -10.16 5.72
CA LYS A 19 2.76 -10.08 6.48
C LYS A 19 3.59 -11.32 6.26
N GLU A 20 4.57 -11.22 5.38
CA GLU A 20 5.67 -12.18 5.26
C GLU A 20 6.79 -11.76 6.24
N ARG A 21 7.18 -12.65 7.17
CA ARG A 21 8.46 -12.44 7.89
C ARG A 21 9.58 -12.79 6.91
N GLU A 22 10.68 -12.03 6.83
CA GLU A 22 11.80 -12.28 5.89
C GLU A 22 13.05 -12.88 6.58
N PHE A 23 12.97 -13.45 7.79
CA PHE A 23 14.17 -13.87 8.57
C PHE A 23 14.61 -15.32 8.29
N PRO A 24 15.93 -15.63 8.19
CA PRO A 24 16.45 -16.90 7.68
C PRO A 24 16.02 -18.11 8.54
N TRP A 25 15.39 -19.05 7.87
CA TRP A 25 14.45 -20.02 8.45
C TRP A 25 15.03 -21.40 8.74
N ILE A 26 16.31 -21.60 8.46
CA ILE A 26 16.88 -22.95 8.37
C ILE A 26 17.13 -23.58 9.77
N PHE A 27 17.00 -22.82 10.86
CA PHE A 27 17.44 -23.27 12.19
C PHE A 27 16.38 -23.37 13.29
N SER A 28 15.10 -23.04 13.05
CA SER A 28 14.16 -22.87 14.19
C SER A 28 12.97 -23.83 14.27
N GLY A 29 12.71 -24.70 13.28
CA GLY A 29 11.62 -25.70 13.34
C GLY A 29 10.19 -25.13 13.53
N LYS A 30 10.04 -23.81 13.60
CA LYS A 30 8.76 -23.12 13.82
C LYS A 30 8.10 -22.81 12.48
N LYS A 31 6.93 -23.41 12.24
CA LYS A 31 6.02 -23.00 11.16
C LYS A 31 5.52 -21.60 11.49
N PHE A 32 6.03 -20.56 10.84
CA PHE A 32 5.42 -19.24 10.95
C PHE A 32 4.25 -19.14 9.98
N SER A 33 3.13 -18.62 10.47
CA SER A 33 1.96 -18.34 9.67
C SER A 33 2.18 -17.05 8.87
N THR A 34 2.01 -17.15 7.57
CA THR A 34 1.65 -15.99 6.75
C THR A 34 0.28 -15.51 7.27
N ALA A 35 0.18 -14.23 7.61
CA ALA A 35 -1.04 -13.66 8.18
C ALA A 35 -1.35 -12.32 7.55
N TRP A 36 -2.64 -12.08 7.32
CA TRP A 36 -3.16 -10.78 6.92
C TRP A 36 -3.34 -9.90 8.16
N VAL A 37 -2.93 -8.64 8.05
CA VAL A 37 -3.05 -7.67 9.14
C VAL A 37 -3.58 -6.34 8.61
N LEU A 38 -4.56 -5.76 9.32
CA LEU A 38 -5.11 -4.45 8.95
C LEU A 38 -4.09 -3.34 9.14
N ARG A 39 -3.97 -2.47 8.15
CA ARG A 39 -3.10 -1.29 8.16
C ARG A 39 -3.78 -0.12 7.49
N TYR A 40 -3.59 1.06 8.07
CA TYR A 40 -4.00 2.31 7.45
C TYR A 40 -2.96 2.72 6.40
N TYR A 41 -3.46 3.11 5.23
CA TYR A 41 -2.66 3.59 4.12
C TYR A 41 -3.10 4.98 3.70
N VAL A 42 -2.13 5.79 3.29
CA VAL A 42 -2.36 7.12 2.74
C VAL A 42 -1.57 7.24 1.45
N LEU A 43 -2.27 7.48 0.34
CA LEU A 43 -1.66 7.89 -0.93
C LEU A 43 -1.69 9.41 -1.00
N ARG A 44 -0.52 10.02 -1.20
CA ARG A 44 -0.38 11.47 -1.25
C ARG A 44 0.68 11.90 -2.25
N ASN A 45 0.62 13.16 -2.63
CA ASN A 45 1.70 13.78 -3.40
C ASN A 45 2.97 13.93 -2.52
N ALA A 46 4.13 13.77 -3.12
CA ALA A 46 5.42 14.10 -2.53
C ALA A 46 5.58 15.62 -2.51
N ASP A 47 5.88 16.20 -1.36
CA ASP A 47 6.12 17.65 -1.22
C ASP A 47 7.51 18.03 -1.77
N ILE A 48 7.72 17.79 -3.07
CA ILE A 48 8.96 18.07 -3.80
C ILE A 48 8.64 19.10 -4.90
N PRO A 49 9.13 20.34 -4.78
CA PRO A 49 8.89 21.36 -5.78
C PRO A 49 9.34 20.93 -7.18
N GLY A 50 8.44 21.03 -8.16
CA GLY A 50 8.74 20.74 -9.57
C GLY A 50 8.75 19.27 -9.96
N GLN A 51 8.39 18.35 -9.06
CA GLN A 51 8.30 16.92 -9.36
C GLN A 51 6.98 16.35 -8.86
N GLU A 52 6.13 15.91 -9.78
CA GLU A 52 4.96 15.10 -9.44
C GLU A 52 5.43 13.67 -9.11
N SER A 53 5.44 13.34 -7.82
CA SER A 53 5.66 11.98 -7.34
C SER A 53 4.61 11.63 -6.31
N PHE A 54 4.25 10.36 -6.23
CA PHE A 54 3.25 9.85 -5.30
C PHE A 54 3.89 8.91 -4.30
N LEU A 55 3.51 9.08 -3.04
CA LEU A 55 3.97 8.28 -1.92
C LEU A 55 2.80 7.52 -1.31
N LEU A 56 2.97 6.22 -1.11
CA LEU A 56 2.06 5.38 -0.36
C LEU A 56 2.65 5.15 1.03
N ASP A 57 2.09 5.84 2.01
CA ASP A 57 2.44 5.70 3.42
C ASP A 57 1.65 4.55 4.03
N GLN A 58 2.37 3.66 4.72
CA GLN A 58 1.81 2.58 5.53
C GLN A 58 2.01 2.93 7.00
N HIS A 59 0.91 3.00 7.72
CA HIS A 59 0.92 3.27 9.15
C HIS A 59 1.23 2.00 9.97
N GLU A 60 1.43 2.18 11.27
CA GLU A 60 1.80 1.10 12.18
C GLU A 60 0.65 0.13 12.46
N ASP A 61 -0.58 0.66 12.55
CA ASP A 61 -1.84 -0.05 12.78
C ASP A 61 -2.92 0.42 11.79
N SER A 62 -4.20 0.13 12.09
CA SER A 62 -5.35 0.48 11.25
C SER A 62 -5.91 1.89 11.48
N MET A 63 -5.30 2.69 12.35
CA MET A 63 -5.80 4.02 12.72
C MET A 63 -5.05 5.14 11.98
N PRO A 64 -5.76 6.19 11.53
CA PRO A 64 -5.19 7.29 10.76
C PRO A 64 -4.13 8.10 11.51
N PHE A 65 -4.27 8.22 12.83
CA PHE A 65 -3.36 8.96 13.70
C PHE A 65 -2.15 8.15 14.18
N SER A 66 -2.06 6.87 13.81
CA SER A 66 -0.88 6.07 14.15
C SER A 66 0.34 6.50 13.32
N LYS A 67 1.53 6.15 13.79
CA LYS A 67 2.78 6.59 13.16
C LYS A 67 2.98 5.94 11.79
N VAL A 68 3.43 6.72 10.80
CA VAL A 68 3.91 6.18 9.52
C VAL A 68 5.12 5.29 9.76
N ARG A 69 5.00 4.02 9.35
CA ARG A 69 6.03 2.99 9.55
C ARG A 69 6.87 2.74 8.31
N LYS A 70 6.25 2.81 7.13
CA LYS A 70 6.93 2.63 5.84
C LYS A 70 6.33 3.56 4.81
N THR A 71 7.16 4.01 3.88
CA THR A 71 6.74 4.81 2.73
C THR A 71 7.24 4.13 1.46
N LEU A 72 6.32 3.81 0.55
CA LEU A 72 6.63 3.37 -0.80
C LEU A 72 6.55 4.58 -1.74
N ASP A 73 7.59 4.76 -2.55
CA ASP A 73 7.57 5.73 -3.63
C ASP A 73 7.07 5.04 -4.88
N LEU A 74 5.97 5.54 -5.44
CA LEU A 74 5.31 4.90 -6.57
C LEU A 74 6.14 4.96 -7.86
N GLN A 75 7.15 5.83 -7.97
CA GLN A 75 8.10 5.79 -9.09
C GLN A 75 8.91 4.48 -9.13
N ARG A 76 8.97 3.74 -8.02
CA ARG A 76 9.65 2.44 -7.93
C ARG A 76 8.73 1.26 -8.19
N VAL A 77 7.43 1.48 -8.38
CA VAL A 77 6.47 0.45 -8.76
C VAL A 77 6.65 0.12 -10.23
N LEU A 78 6.76 -1.16 -10.54
CA LEU A 78 6.92 -1.67 -11.91
C LEU A 78 5.61 -2.21 -12.47
N GLN A 79 4.79 -2.80 -11.61
CA GLN A 79 3.57 -3.49 -12.00
C GLN A 79 2.61 -3.56 -10.82
N VAL A 80 1.31 -3.47 -11.11
CA VAL A 80 0.24 -3.74 -10.15
C VAL A 80 -0.68 -4.78 -10.76
N ASP A 81 -0.79 -5.94 -10.13
CA ASP A 81 -1.79 -6.95 -10.48
C ASP A 81 -3.00 -6.79 -9.56
N THR A 82 -4.20 -6.85 -10.11
CA THR A 82 -5.45 -6.74 -9.35
C THR A 82 -6.27 -8.03 -9.46
N ASN A 83 -7.20 -8.23 -8.52
CA ASN A 83 -8.09 -9.39 -8.47
C ASN A 83 -7.37 -10.75 -8.50
N ILE A 84 -6.17 -10.80 -7.94
CA ILE A 84 -5.41 -12.04 -7.86
C ILE A 84 -5.97 -12.95 -6.77
N SER A 85 -5.77 -14.25 -6.92
CA SER A 85 -6.12 -15.24 -5.90
C SER A 85 -4.86 -15.79 -5.24
N LEU A 86 -4.81 -15.79 -3.92
CA LEU A 86 -3.73 -16.41 -3.14
C LEU A 86 -4.26 -17.63 -2.40
N ARG A 87 -3.42 -18.65 -2.22
CA ARG A 87 -3.78 -19.86 -1.44
C ARG A 87 -3.81 -19.61 0.08
N VAL A 88 -3.52 -18.39 0.52
CA VAL A 88 -3.37 -18.03 1.93
C VAL A 88 -4.42 -16.97 2.30
N GLY A 89 -5.32 -17.35 3.21
CA GLY A 89 -6.41 -16.50 3.66
C GLY A 89 -7.67 -16.64 2.80
N ASN A 90 -8.70 -15.86 3.14
CA ASN A 90 -10.00 -15.83 2.46
C ASN A 90 -10.30 -14.44 1.88
N GLN A 91 -9.25 -13.66 1.64
CA GLN A 91 -9.30 -12.30 1.14
C GLN A 91 -9.77 -12.29 -0.32
N ASN A 92 -10.66 -11.35 -0.62
CA ASN A 92 -11.09 -11.01 -1.98
C ASN A 92 -10.45 -9.67 -2.39
N TRP A 93 -10.50 -9.34 -3.68
CA TRP A 93 -9.94 -8.08 -4.22
C TRP A 93 -8.49 -7.83 -3.82
N ILE A 94 -7.66 -8.87 -3.97
CA ILE A 94 -6.24 -8.78 -3.67
C ILE A 94 -5.54 -8.05 -4.81
N LEU A 95 -4.67 -7.12 -4.44
CA LEU A 95 -3.73 -6.47 -5.34
C LEU A 95 -2.29 -6.79 -4.93
N ALA A 96 -1.43 -7.02 -5.93
CA ALA A 96 0.01 -7.20 -5.76
C ALA A 96 0.75 -6.03 -6.40
N VAL A 97 1.44 -5.25 -5.57
CA VAL A 97 2.30 -4.15 -6.02
C VAL A 97 3.74 -4.66 -6.11
N HIS A 98 4.27 -4.77 -7.32
CA HIS A 98 5.65 -5.16 -7.59
C HIS A 98 6.52 -3.91 -7.68
N TYR A 99 7.59 -3.84 -6.88
CA TYR A 99 8.42 -2.65 -6.80
C TYR A 99 9.90 -2.94 -6.55
N LYS A 100 10.76 -2.02 -6.96
CA LYS A 100 12.20 -2.06 -6.66
C LYS A 100 12.45 -1.56 -5.24
N ALA A 101 13.22 -2.33 -4.46
CA ALA A 101 13.67 -1.89 -3.14
C ALA A 101 14.46 -0.58 -3.23
N LYS A 102 14.41 0.24 -2.17
CA LYS A 102 15.15 1.53 -2.12
C LYS A 102 16.67 1.31 -2.15
N HIS A 103 17.11 0.23 -1.52
CA HIS A 103 18.51 -0.14 -1.39
C HIS A 103 18.67 -1.55 -1.98
N GLY A 104 19.35 -1.64 -3.13
CA GLY A 104 19.56 -2.86 -3.90
C GLY A 104 18.52 -3.08 -5.00
N GLU A 105 18.91 -3.81 -6.04
CA GLU A 105 18.07 -4.11 -7.21
C GLU A 105 17.02 -5.20 -6.96
N LYS A 106 16.79 -5.57 -5.69
CA LYS A 106 15.88 -6.65 -5.33
C LYS A 106 14.43 -6.22 -5.57
N LEU A 107 13.71 -7.00 -6.38
CA LEU A 107 12.27 -6.90 -6.55
C LEU A 107 11.58 -7.33 -5.24
N LYS A 108 10.57 -6.56 -4.82
CA LYS A 108 9.67 -6.89 -3.71
C LYS A 108 8.23 -6.84 -4.19
N VAL A 109 7.36 -7.60 -3.50
CA VAL A 109 5.92 -7.60 -3.74
C VAL A 109 5.21 -7.20 -2.46
N LEU A 110 4.26 -6.27 -2.55
CA LEU A 110 3.35 -5.90 -1.48
C LEU A 110 1.95 -6.39 -1.84
N TYR A 111 1.42 -7.34 -1.07
CA TYR A 111 0.04 -7.80 -1.22
C TYR A 111 -0.89 -7.04 -0.28
N LEU A 112 -1.89 -6.40 -0.86
CA LEU A 112 -2.98 -5.72 -0.14
C LEU A 112 -4.32 -6.35 -0.53
N ALA A 113 -5.28 -6.32 0.37
CA ALA A 113 -6.65 -6.72 0.11
C ALA A 113 -7.62 -5.69 0.68
N ALA A 114 -8.68 -5.39 -0.08
CA ALA A 114 -9.78 -4.56 0.36
C ALA A 114 -10.92 -5.44 0.88
N HIS A 115 -11.74 -4.92 1.81
CA HIS A 115 -12.89 -5.65 2.36
C HIS A 115 -14.16 -5.59 1.48
N SER A 116 -14.23 -4.66 0.51
CA SER A 116 -15.29 -4.57 -0.50
C SER A 116 -14.82 -3.79 -1.74
N GLU A 117 -15.44 -4.05 -2.90
CA GLU A 117 -15.22 -3.25 -4.13
C GLU A 117 -15.57 -1.75 -3.92
N THR A 118 -16.54 -1.48 -3.03
CA THR A 118 -17.03 -0.15 -2.67
C THR A 118 -16.12 0.66 -1.74
N HIS A 119 -15.07 0.09 -1.16
CA HIS A 119 -14.06 0.87 -0.42
C HIS A 119 -13.09 1.64 -1.33
N ASN A 120 -13.41 1.75 -2.63
CA ASN A 120 -12.66 2.54 -3.62
C ASN A 120 -13.14 3.98 -3.77
N LEU A 121 -14.17 4.42 -3.05
CA LEU A 121 -14.60 5.82 -3.12
C LEU A 121 -14.89 6.26 -1.70
N GLY A 122 -14.16 7.28 -1.23
CA GLY A 122 -14.69 8.13 -0.19
C GLY A 122 -16.01 8.66 -0.71
N ASP A 123 -17.10 8.27 -0.07
CA ASP A 123 -18.42 8.86 -0.30
C ASP A 123 -18.36 10.31 0.18
N GLU A 124 -17.90 11.18 -0.71
CA GLU A 124 -18.43 12.52 -0.96
C GLU A 124 -17.59 13.22 -2.04
N TYR A 125 -18.27 13.54 -3.15
CA TYR A 125 -17.89 14.46 -4.24
C TYR A 125 -17.22 13.92 -5.53
N VAL A 126 -18.11 13.76 -6.52
CA VAL A 126 -18.09 14.34 -7.89
C VAL A 126 -17.35 13.59 -9.01
N ASP A 127 -18.17 13.18 -9.98
CA ASP A 127 -17.92 13.14 -11.42
C ASP A 127 -16.50 13.54 -11.84
N HIS A 128 -15.64 12.55 -11.99
CA HIS A 128 -14.90 12.35 -13.22
C HIS A 128 -14.46 10.89 -13.28
N GLU A 129 -14.71 10.24 -14.42
CA GLU A 129 -14.16 8.93 -14.76
C GLU A 129 -12.67 8.86 -14.38
N ILE A 130 -12.35 8.14 -13.30
CA ILE A 130 -11.03 7.53 -13.16
C ILE A 130 -11.24 6.03 -13.27
N LYS A 131 -11.32 5.59 -14.53
CA LYS A 131 -10.96 4.22 -14.89
C LYS A 131 -9.54 4.00 -14.39
N LEU A 132 -9.37 3.23 -13.32
CA LEU A 132 -8.12 2.51 -13.08
C LEU A 132 -8.00 1.39 -14.11
N CYS A 133 -7.78 1.80 -15.37
CA CYS A 133 -7.21 0.95 -16.40
C CYS A 133 -5.71 1.25 -16.39
N LEU A 134 -4.93 0.31 -15.83
CA LEU A 134 -3.56 0.08 -16.28
C LEU A 134 -3.61 -0.97 -17.39
#